data_AF-A0A3C0NTT9-F1
#
_entry.id   AF-A0A3C0NTT9-F1
#
_cell.length_a   1.000
_cell.length_b   1.000
_cell.length_c   1.000
_cell.angle_alpha   90.00
_cell.angle_beta   90.00
_cell.angle_gamma   90.00
#
_symmetry.space_group_name_H-M   'P 1'
#
loop_
_entity.id
_entity.type
_entity.pdbx_description
1 polymer ?
#
loop_
_entity_poly.entity_id
_entity_poly.type
_entity_poly.pdbx_seq_one_letter_code
_entity_poly.pdbx_strand_id
1 'polypeptide(L)'
;MSTHYFKSDMPETLNLGNCNPVLEQSRWTVMPIVNMFRRKVLRQQVKALESVASSVWEIASGATQIEPRAYYLPNQCERVTQYAFECHNWQQRMEGGIVQTHLPTRGFLLKEAWLLDGVVYKKGACTYLQPRKKKRPLLETDIEIAQAALYATASGIEYFGQWLIDDCVTYSLAQVYGALVTTDKKMSNHGLAYEQCFGMHPYRLESAYFKELVVFDDVGQNENKRQRFRDLKHKNACRHRREAASWRIYFAWAIRCIETFEK
;
A
#
# COMPACT_ATOMS: atom_id res chain seq x y z
N MET A 1 -3.38 -30.12 5.90
CA MET A 1 -4.77 -29.68 6.16
C MET A 1 -5.08 -28.57 5.16
N SER A 2 -6.06 -28.82 4.29
CA SER A 2 -6.30 -28.07 3.05
C SER A 2 -6.73 -26.62 3.28
N THR A 3 -6.07 -25.71 2.59
CA THR A 3 -6.41 -24.30 2.43
C THR A 3 -7.63 -24.15 1.52
N HIS A 4 -8.82 -24.08 2.10
CA HIS A 4 -10.01 -23.58 1.41
C HIS A 4 -10.02 -22.06 1.50
N TYR A 5 -9.42 -21.40 0.50
CA TYR A 5 -9.66 -19.99 0.25
C TYR A 5 -11.08 -19.83 -0.31
N PHE A 6 -11.92 -19.07 0.40
CA PHE A 6 -13.28 -18.73 0.00
C PHE A 6 -13.20 -17.89 -1.28
N LYS A 7 -13.65 -18.46 -2.40
CA LYS A 7 -13.58 -17.93 -3.77
C LYS A 7 -14.97 -17.49 -4.26
N SER A 8 -15.80 -16.90 -3.40
CA SER A 8 -17.23 -16.69 -3.73
C SER A 8 -17.57 -15.36 -4.40
N ASP A 9 -16.69 -14.34 -4.40
CA ASP A 9 -17.08 -12.99 -4.88
C ASP A 9 -16.07 -12.32 -5.81
N MET A 10 -15.12 -13.07 -6.40
CA MET A 10 -14.21 -12.50 -7.40
C MET A 10 -14.90 -12.37 -8.78
N PRO A 11 -14.85 -11.21 -9.45
CA PRO A 11 -15.32 -11.10 -10.82
C PRO A 11 -14.51 -12.01 -11.76
N GLU A 12 -15.21 -12.82 -12.54
CA GLU A 12 -14.71 -13.99 -13.28
C GLU A 12 -13.90 -13.67 -14.57
N THR A 13 -13.13 -12.58 -14.60
CA THR A 13 -12.29 -12.23 -15.75
C THR A 13 -10.94 -11.65 -15.34
N LEU A 14 -10.03 -12.50 -14.87
CA LEU A 14 -8.60 -12.19 -14.78
C LEU A 14 -7.87 -13.09 -15.78
N ASN A 15 -7.86 -12.68 -17.05
CA ASN A 15 -7.10 -13.35 -18.12
C ASN A 15 -5.60 -13.05 -17.90
N LEU A 16 -4.88 -13.99 -17.29
CA LEU A 16 -3.41 -13.97 -17.19
C LEU A 16 -2.78 -14.45 -18.51
N GLY A 17 -2.92 -13.65 -19.56
CA GLY A 17 -2.25 -13.85 -20.85
C GLY A 17 -1.18 -12.79 -21.08
N ASN A 18 0.02 -13.23 -21.45
CA ASN A 18 1.16 -12.40 -21.87
C ASN A 18 0.75 -11.24 -22.80
N CYS A 19 0.71 -10.03 -22.26
CA CYS A 19 0.57 -8.78 -23.01
C CYS A 19 1.39 -7.73 -22.29
N ASN A 20 2.22 -6.95 -23.00
CA ASN A 20 2.69 -5.67 -22.47
C ASN A 20 1.44 -4.90 -22.00
N PRO A 21 1.26 -4.66 -20.69
CA PRO A 21 -0.01 -4.11 -20.19
C PRO A 21 -0.16 -2.64 -20.56
N VAL A 22 0.90 -2.02 -21.09
CA VAL A 22 0.99 -0.62 -21.50
C VAL A 22 0.74 -0.52 -23.00
N LEU A 23 -0.37 0.13 -23.35
CA LEU A 23 -0.63 0.63 -24.70
C LEU A 23 -0.22 2.09 -24.75
N GLU A 24 0.62 2.46 -25.71
CA GLU A 24 0.93 3.86 -25.98
C GLU A 24 -0.25 4.49 -26.74
N GLN A 25 -1.14 5.13 -26.00
CA GLN A 25 -2.31 5.83 -26.54
C GLN A 25 -2.50 7.14 -25.79
N SER A 26 -2.52 8.25 -26.54
CA SER A 26 -2.73 9.56 -25.94
C SER A 26 -4.16 9.73 -25.45
N ARG A 27 -4.29 10.03 -24.16
CA ARG A 27 -5.55 10.22 -23.44
C ARG A 27 -5.49 11.54 -22.71
N TRP A 28 -6.58 12.31 -22.75
CA TRP A 28 -6.69 13.61 -22.08
C TRP A 28 -7.88 13.67 -21.11
N THR A 29 -7.77 14.49 -20.08
CA THR A 29 -8.81 14.69 -19.07
C THR A 29 -8.74 16.09 -18.45
N VAL A 30 -9.91 16.59 -18.04
CA VAL A 30 -10.04 17.87 -17.30
C VAL A 30 -10.25 17.65 -15.80
N MET A 31 -10.23 16.41 -15.32
CA MET A 31 -10.48 16.08 -13.90
C MET A 31 -9.62 16.89 -12.91
N PRO A 32 -8.31 17.11 -13.15
CA PRO A 32 -7.50 17.91 -12.23
C PRO A 32 -7.96 19.37 -12.12
N ILE A 33 -8.40 19.98 -13.24
CA ILE A 33 -8.93 21.34 -13.27
C ILE A 33 -10.26 21.41 -12.53
N VAL A 34 -11.18 20.48 -12.84
CA VAL A 34 -12.49 20.41 -12.18
C VAL A 34 -12.33 20.22 -10.67
N ASN A 35 -11.40 19.35 -10.24
CA ASN A 35 -11.14 19.13 -8.83
C ASN A 35 -10.55 20.36 -8.14
N MET A 36 -9.60 21.05 -8.79
CA MET A 36 -9.05 22.31 -8.28
C MET A 36 -10.14 23.38 -8.13
N PHE A 37 -11.03 23.51 -9.11
CA PHE A 37 -12.15 24.44 -9.06
C PHE A 37 -13.13 24.10 -7.93
N ARG A 38 -13.54 22.83 -7.81
CA ARG A 38 -14.42 22.38 -6.71
C ARG A 38 -13.85 22.67 -5.33
N ARG A 39 -12.55 22.42 -5.14
CA ARG A 39 -11.89 22.63 -3.85
C ARG A 39 -11.66 24.10 -3.53
N LYS A 40 -11.19 24.90 -4.50
CA LYS A 40 -10.81 26.30 -4.25
C LYS A 40 -11.97 27.28 -4.37
N VAL A 41 -12.86 27.07 -5.33
CA VAL A 41 -13.97 27.98 -5.63
C VAL A 41 -15.24 27.53 -4.92
N LEU A 42 -15.64 26.27 -5.09
CA LEU A 42 -16.87 25.75 -4.50
C LEU A 42 -16.72 25.28 -3.05
N ARG A 43 -15.48 25.24 -2.51
CA ARG A 43 -15.13 24.75 -1.16
C ARG A 43 -15.74 23.38 -0.82
N GLN A 44 -15.99 22.56 -1.84
CA GLN A 44 -16.56 21.22 -1.66
C GLN A 44 -15.49 20.26 -1.15
N GLN A 45 -15.88 19.36 -0.26
CA GLN A 45 -15.02 18.28 0.17
C GLN A 45 -14.77 17.31 -0.99
N VAL A 46 -13.52 16.87 -1.11
CA VAL A 46 -13.11 15.88 -2.11
C VAL A 46 -13.69 14.54 -1.70
N LYS A 47 -14.37 13.87 -2.64
CA LYS A 47 -14.89 12.52 -2.42
C LYS A 47 -13.72 11.52 -2.29
N ALA A 48 -13.86 10.57 -1.38
CA ALA A 48 -12.93 9.46 -1.23
C ALA A 48 -13.09 8.47 -2.42
N LEU A 49 -12.02 7.80 -2.84
CA LEU A 49 -12.05 6.92 -4.02
C LEU A 49 -12.99 5.73 -3.84
N GLU A 50 -13.13 5.26 -2.61
CA GLU A 50 -14.02 4.19 -2.17
C GLU A 50 -15.47 4.50 -2.55
N SER A 51 -15.87 5.78 -2.48
CA SER A 51 -17.25 6.21 -2.80
C SER A 51 -17.60 6.18 -4.29
N VAL A 52 -16.60 6.03 -5.17
CA VAL A 52 -16.81 5.97 -6.63
C VAL A 52 -16.35 4.64 -7.23
N ALA A 53 -16.03 3.67 -6.37
CA ALA A 53 -15.66 2.33 -6.78
C ALA A 53 -16.83 1.62 -7.48
N SER A 54 -16.51 0.91 -8.55
CA SER A 54 -17.48 0.11 -9.31
C SER A 54 -17.79 -1.23 -8.63
N SER A 55 -16.84 -1.76 -7.86
CA SER A 55 -16.98 -2.94 -7.03
C SER A 55 -16.11 -2.80 -5.80
N VAL A 56 -16.56 -3.37 -4.69
CA VAL A 56 -15.84 -3.44 -3.40
C VAL A 56 -15.99 -4.86 -2.88
N TRP A 57 -14.89 -5.47 -2.47
CA TRP A 57 -14.91 -6.80 -1.85
C TRP A 57 -13.99 -6.85 -0.65
N GLU A 58 -14.32 -7.75 0.27
CA GLU A 58 -13.46 -8.07 1.40
C GLU A 58 -12.49 -9.16 0.99
N ILE A 59 -11.20 -8.90 1.18
CA ILE A 59 -10.10 -9.85 0.90
C ILE A 59 -9.83 -10.67 2.14
N ALA A 60 -9.90 -10.03 3.31
CA ALA A 60 -9.75 -10.67 4.60
C ALA A 60 -10.57 -9.94 5.65
N SER A 61 -11.15 -10.70 6.56
CA SER A 61 -11.92 -10.16 7.66
C SER A 61 -11.05 -9.37 8.62
N GLY A 62 -11.68 -8.43 9.31
CA GLY A 62 -11.09 -7.82 10.49
C GLY A 62 -10.80 -8.89 11.56
N ALA A 63 -9.95 -8.54 12.51
CA ALA A 63 -9.59 -9.42 13.60
C ALA A 63 -9.44 -8.63 14.89
N THR A 64 -9.93 -9.19 15.99
CA THR A 64 -9.62 -8.68 17.32
C THR A 64 -8.44 -9.47 17.87
N GLN A 65 -7.43 -8.77 18.38
CA GLN A 65 -6.27 -9.39 19.00
C GLN A 65 -5.90 -8.68 20.30
N ILE A 66 -5.33 -9.42 21.23
CA ILE A 66 -4.66 -8.86 22.39
C ILE A 66 -3.22 -8.54 21.98
N GLU A 67 -2.79 -7.30 22.15
CA GLU A 67 -1.38 -6.91 21.96
C GLU A 67 -0.51 -7.62 23.00
N PRO A 68 0.55 -8.34 22.61
CA PRO A 68 1.51 -8.93 23.50
C PRO A 68 2.36 -7.84 24.13
N ARG A 69 3.06 -8.21 25.19
CA ARG A 69 4.08 -7.35 25.76
C ARG A 69 5.24 -7.15 24.77
N ALA A 70 5.66 -5.91 24.59
CA ALA A 70 6.83 -5.59 23.80
C ALA A 70 8.12 -6.04 24.51
N TYR A 71 9.11 -6.44 23.71
CA TYR A 71 10.44 -6.75 24.21
C TYR A 71 11.32 -5.51 24.14
N TYR A 72 11.82 -5.08 25.28
CA TYR A 72 12.75 -3.95 25.39
C TYR A 72 13.80 -4.25 26.45
N LEU A 73 14.98 -3.65 26.30
CA LEU A 73 16.04 -3.79 27.30
C LEU A 73 15.68 -2.96 28.54
N PRO A 74 16.23 -3.32 29.73
CA PRO A 74 16.07 -2.50 30.92
C PRO A 74 16.43 -1.04 30.67
N ASN A 75 15.70 -0.12 31.28
CA ASN A 75 15.91 1.32 31.21
C ASN A 75 15.73 1.97 29.82
N GLN A 76 15.18 1.26 28.82
CA GLN A 76 14.96 1.83 27.47
C GLN A 76 13.64 2.57 27.31
N CYS A 77 12.59 2.16 28.02
CA CYS A 77 11.29 2.83 27.95
C CYS A 77 11.39 4.24 28.54
N GLU A 78 12.14 4.41 29.62
CA GLU A 78 12.40 5.65 30.33
C GLU A 78 13.11 6.70 29.46
N ARG A 79 13.78 6.27 28.38
CA ARG A 79 14.43 7.15 27.41
C ARG A 79 13.48 7.74 26.39
N VAL A 80 12.27 7.18 26.26
CA VAL A 80 11.25 7.66 25.30
C VAL A 80 10.57 8.90 25.90
N THR A 81 11.02 10.08 25.47
CA THR A 81 10.48 11.36 25.94
C THR A 81 9.40 11.92 25.02
N GLN A 82 9.39 11.51 23.74
CA GLN A 82 8.46 11.98 22.71
C GLN A 82 8.21 10.88 21.67
N TYR A 83 7.08 10.98 20.98
CA TYR A 83 6.71 10.11 19.87
C TYR A 83 6.04 10.94 18.77
N ALA A 84 6.27 10.58 17.51
CA ALA A 84 5.83 11.36 16.35
C ALA A 84 4.41 11.01 15.86
N PHE A 85 3.89 9.84 16.20
CA PHE A 85 2.58 9.34 15.76
C PHE A 85 1.69 9.07 16.96
N GLU A 86 0.40 9.42 16.86
CA GLU A 86 -0.53 9.35 17.98
C GLU A 86 -0.51 7.99 18.66
N CYS A 87 -0.03 7.99 19.90
CA CYS A 87 -0.08 6.86 20.80
C CYS A 87 -0.31 7.39 22.21
N HIS A 88 -1.51 7.93 22.44
CA HIS A 88 -2.02 8.12 23.80
C HIS A 88 -1.88 6.75 24.50
N ASN A 89 -1.00 6.65 25.49
CA ASN A 89 -0.64 5.42 26.24
C ASN A 89 0.33 4.43 25.56
N TRP A 90 1.42 4.93 24.93
CA TRP A 90 2.48 4.05 24.39
C TRP A 90 3.08 3.09 25.43
N GLN A 91 3.18 3.51 26.69
CA GLN A 91 3.67 2.66 27.79
C GLN A 91 2.76 1.43 28.00
N GLN A 92 1.45 1.67 28.02
CA GLN A 92 0.46 0.60 28.15
C GLN A 92 0.52 -0.37 26.95
N ARG A 93 0.76 0.15 25.74
CA ARG A 93 0.97 -0.71 24.55
C ARG A 93 2.25 -1.55 24.66
N MET A 94 3.32 -1.00 25.23
CA MET A 94 4.56 -1.75 25.48
C MET A 94 4.36 -2.84 26.54
N GLU A 95 3.48 -2.63 27.53
CA GLU A 95 3.13 -3.63 28.53
C GLU A 95 2.26 -4.77 27.97
N GLY A 96 1.51 -4.49 26.90
CA GLY A 96 0.59 -5.43 26.26
C GLY A 96 -0.73 -5.58 27.03
N GLY A 97 -1.52 -6.58 26.67
CA GLY A 97 -2.83 -6.87 27.27
C GLY A 97 -3.97 -6.01 26.75
N ILE A 98 -3.71 -5.11 25.80
CA ILE A 98 -4.74 -4.26 25.19
C ILE A 98 -5.43 -5.02 24.07
N VAL A 99 -6.76 -5.07 24.11
CA VAL A 99 -7.58 -5.59 23.02
C VAL A 99 -7.63 -4.54 21.90
N GLN A 100 -7.10 -4.89 20.73
CA GLN A 100 -7.15 -4.08 19.52
C GLN A 100 -8.06 -4.72 18.48
N THR A 101 -8.88 -3.90 17.84
CA THR A 101 -9.71 -4.29 16.71
C THR A 101 -9.05 -3.83 15.41
N HIS A 102 -8.65 -4.77 14.57
CA HIS A 102 -8.08 -4.51 13.26
C HIS A 102 -9.16 -4.52 12.19
N LEU A 103 -9.10 -3.54 11.29
CA LEU A 103 -9.99 -3.41 10.15
C LEU A 103 -9.81 -4.57 9.15
N PRO A 104 -10.86 -4.91 8.37
CA PRO A 104 -10.74 -5.84 7.26
C PRO A 104 -9.83 -5.29 6.17
N THR A 105 -9.20 -6.19 5.40
CA THR A 105 -8.51 -5.82 4.16
C THR A 105 -9.54 -5.81 3.03
N ARG A 106 -9.65 -4.71 2.30
CA ARG A 106 -10.62 -4.55 1.20
C ARG A 106 -9.96 -4.16 -0.11
N GLY A 107 -10.54 -4.64 -1.20
CA GLY A 107 -10.19 -4.21 -2.56
C GLY A 107 -11.30 -3.35 -3.16
N PHE A 108 -10.92 -2.32 -3.90
CA PHE A 108 -11.83 -1.41 -4.61
C PHE A 108 -11.46 -1.37 -6.08
N LEU A 109 -12.41 -1.70 -6.96
CA LEU A 109 -12.24 -1.62 -8.40
C LEU A 109 -12.68 -0.26 -8.92
N LEU A 110 -11.74 0.52 -9.43
CA LEU A 110 -11.96 1.77 -10.13
C LEU A 110 -11.86 1.54 -11.64
N LYS A 111 -13.00 1.58 -12.35
CA LYS A 111 -13.00 1.59 -13.81
C LYS A 111 -12.63 2.98 -14.33
N GLU A 112 -11.86 3.11 -15.41
CA GLU A 112 -11.48 4.38 -16.04
C GLU A 112 -10.90 5.40 -15.03
N ALA A 113 -9.84 5.01 -14.35
CA ALA A 113 -9.13 5.84 -13.38
C ALA A 113 -7.90 6.51 -14.01
N TRP A 114 -7.45 7.61 -13.42
CA TRP A 114 -6.30 8.37 -13.91
C TRP A 114 -5.29 8.53 -12.79
N LEU A 115 -4.04 8.16 -13.01
CA LEU A 115 -2.90 8.62 -12.21
C LEU A 115 -2.27 9.80 -12.94
N LEU A 116 -2.18 10.96 -12.28
CA LEU A 116 -1.58 12.16 -12.85
C LEU A 116 -0.78 12.89 -11.77
N ASP A 117 0.54 13.01 -11.95
CA ASP A 117 1.43 13.77 -11.06
C ASP A 117 1.28 13.34 -9.58
N GLY A 118 1.20 12.03 -9.34
CA GLY A 118 1.08 11.46 -8.00
C GLY A 118 -0.32 11.52 -7.37
N VAL A 119 -1.36 11.80 -8.16
CA VAL A 119 -2.75 11.85 -7.68
C VAL A 119 -3.60 10.90 -8.52
N VAL A 120 -4.42 10.09 -7.85
CA VAL A 120 -5.40 9.22 -8.50
C VAL A 120 -6.74 9.95 -8.57
N TYR A 121 -7.33 10.02 -9.76
CA TYR A 121 -8.61 10.67 -10.03
C TYR A 121 -9.63 9.68 -10.57
N LYS A 122 -10.87 9.76 -10.06
CA LYS A 122 -12.03 9.09 -10.64
C LYS A 122 -13.32 9.85 -10.33
N LYS A 123 -14.13 10.19 -11.34
CA LYS A 123 -15.49 10.76 -11.18
C LYS A 123 -15.63 11.86 -10.11
N GLY A 124 -14.61 12.73 -9.99
CA GLY A 124 -14.58 13.82 -9.01
C GLY A 124 -14.18 13.43 -7.58
N ALA A 125 -13.84 12.17 -7.34
CA ALA A 125 -13.02 11.73 -6.22
C ALA A 125 -11.54 11.82 -6.59
N CYS A 126 -10.69 12.05 -5.60
CA CYS A 126 -9.26 11.89 -5.77
C CYS A 126 -8.54 11.56 -4.47
N THR A 127 -7.44 10.82 -4.58
CA THR A 127 -6.52 10.56 -3.47
C THR A 127 -5.11 10.94 -3.88
N TYR A 128 -4.43 11.67 -3.01
CA TYR A 128 -3.04 12.07 -3.21
C TYR A 128 -2.14 10.98 -2.66
N LEU A 129 -1.31 10.40 -3.54
CA LEU A 129 -0.25 9.47 -3.16
C LEU A 129 1.04 10.22 -2.82
N GLN A 130 1.23 11.39 -3.41
CA GLN A 130 2.29 12.33 -3.07
C GLN A 130 1.85 13.76 -3.41
N PRO A 131 2.54 14.76 -2.84
CA PRO A 131 2.42 16.12 -3.33
C PRO A 131 2.75 16.20 -4.83
N ARG A 132 1.98 17.01 -5.55
CA ARG A 132 2.19 17.26 -6.98
C ARG A 132 3.55 17.90 -7.21
N LYS A 133 4.31 17.37 -8.17
CA LYS A 133 5.62 17.92 -8.57
C LYS A 133 5.44 19.22 -9.35
N LYS A 134 4.39 19.32 -10.17
CA LYS A 134 4.16 20.44 -11.09
C LYS A 134 3.09 21.40 -10.56
N LYS A 135 3.32 22.72 -10.70
CA LYS A 135 2.30 23.75 -10.36
C LYS A 135 1.07 23.64 -11.27
N ARG A 136 1.28 23.47 -12.57
CA ARG A 136 0.21 23.27 -13.56
C ARG A 136 -0.24 21.81 -13.58
N PRO A 137 -1.55 21.51 -13.55
CA PRO A 137 -2.04 20.14 -13.60
C PRO A 137 -1.65 19.49 -14.91
N LEU A 138 -1.14 18.27 -14.82
CA LEU A 138 -1.00 17.39 -15.97
C LEU A 138 -2.40 16.93 -16.40
N LEU A 139 -2.71 17.03 -17.69
CA LEU A 139 -4.04 16.75 -18.23
C LEU A 139 -4.04 15.59 -19.22
N GLU A 140 -2.86 15.10 -19.59
CA GLU A 140 -2.69 14.07 -20.60
C GLU A 140 -1.74 12.97 -20.11
N THR A 141 -1.89 11.81 -20.72
CA THR A 141 -0.99 10.68 -20.56
C THR A 141 -1.00 9.85 -21.83
N ASP A 142 0.16 9.33 -22.19
CA ASP A 142 0.29 8.42 -23.33
C ASP A 142 0.30 6.95 -22.87
N ILE A 143 0.19 6.69 -21.57
CA ILE A 143 0.23 5.35 -21.00
C ILE A 143 -1.19 4.90 -20.68
N GLU A 144 -1.68 3.90 -21.40
CA GLU A 144 -2.95 3.22 -21.12
C GLU A 144 -2.68 1.82 -20.59
N ILE A 145 -3.26 1.47 -19.45
CA ILE A 145 -3.15 0.15 -18.85
C ILE A 145 -4.54 -0.49 -18.72
N ALA A 146 -4.69 -1.68 -19.27
CA ALA A 146 -5.97 -2.39 -19.25
C ALA A 146 -6.39 -2.76 -17.82
N GLN A 147 -5.47 -3.38 -17.06
CA GLN A 147 -5.74 -3.82 -15.70
C GLN A 147 -4.50 -3.62 -14.83
N ALA A 148 -4.65 -2.87 -13.75
CA ALA A 148 -3.58 -2.52 -12.84
C ALA A 148 -4.01 -2.66 -11.38
N ALA A 149 -3.01 -2.83 -10.52
CA ALA A 149 -3.16 -2.81 -9.08
C ALA A 149 -2.17 -1.80 -8.48
N LEU A 150 -2.72 -0.80 -7.79
CA LEU A 150 -1.94 0.21 -7.08
C LEU A 150 -1.80 -0.24 -5.62
N TYR A 151 -0.56 -0.56 -5.23
CA TYR A 151 -0.24 -1.06 -3.89
C TYR A 151 0.34 0.03 -2.97
N ALA A 152 0.72 1.17 -3.53
CA ALA A 152 1.44 2.21 -2.81
C ALA A 152 0.50 3.13 -2.01
N THR A 153 0.90 3.47 -0.81
CA THR A 153 0.19 4.39 0.08
C THR A 153 0.89 5.75 0.13
N ALA A 154 0.16 6.81 0.51
CA ALA A 154 0.77 8.13 0.65
C ALA A 154 1.91 8.14 1.68
N SER A 155 1.67 7.49 2.82
CA SER A 155 2.64 7.36 3.89
C SER A 155 3.83 6.47 3.50
N GLY A 156 3.60 5.39 2.76
CA GLY A 156 4.67 4.53 2.24
C GLY A 156 5.54 5.25 1.20
N ILE A 157 4.92 6.06 0.35
CA ILE A 157 5.67 6.92 -0.56
C ILE A 157 6.54 7.89 0.24
N GLU A 158 6.03 8.52 1.30
CA GLU A 158 6.78 9.50 2.09
C GLU A 158 7.87 8.91 2.99
N TYR A 159 7.55 7.84 3.72
CA TYR A 159 8.38 7.27 4.79
C TYR A 159 8.80 5.83 4.48
N PHE A 160 10.12 5.60 4.42
CA PHE A 160 10.67 4.27 4.15
C PHE A 160 10.20 3.18 5.13
N GLY A 161 10.03 3.51 6.42
CA GLY A 161 9.51 2.57 7.41
C GLY A 161 8.07 2.15 7.10
N GLN A 162 7.22 3.10 6.70
CA GLN A 162 5.84 2.79 6.33
C GLN A 162 5.78 2.02 5.02
N TRP A 163 6.64 2.34 4.05
CA TRP A 163 6.76 1.58 2.80
C TRP A 163 7.07 0.10 3.06
N LEU A 164 7.94 -0.17 4.04
CA LEU A 164 8.34 -1.51 4.40
C LEU A 164 7.21 -2.31 5.07
N ILE A 165 6.36 -1.64 5.85
CA ILE A 165 5.28 -2.24 6.65
C ILE A 165 3.99 -2.37 5.81
N ASP A 166 3.65 -1.36 5.01
CA ASP A 166 2.41 -1.38 4.22
C ASP A 166 2.70 -1.81 2.79
N ASP A 167 3.40 -0.98 2.03
CA ASP A 167 3.49 -1.13 0.58
C ASP A 167 4.18 -2.45 0.17
N CYS A 168 5.27 -2.86 0.83
CA CYS A 168 5.95 -4.13 0.53
C CYS A 168 5.06 -5.35 0.77
N VAL A 169 4.18 -5.28 1.77
CA VAL A 169 3.26 -6.37 2.12
C VAL A 169 2.07 -6.39 1.19
N THR A 170 1.47 -5.22 0.92
CA THR A 170 0.40 -5.03 -0.05
C THR A 170 0.83 -5.41 -1.46
N TYR A 171 2.11 -5.24 -1.82
CA TYR A 171 2.65 -5.64 -3.12
C TYR A 171 2.37 -7.12 -3.44
N SER A 172 2.59 -8.01 -2.46
CA SER A 172 2.34 -9.44 -2.63
C SER A 172 0.85 -9.77 -2.78
N LEU A 173 -0.02 -9.01 -2.12
CA LEU A 173 -1.47 -9.11 -2.31
C LEU A 173 -1.88 -8.64 -3.71
N ALA A 174 -1.31 -7.52 -4.17
CA ALA A 174 -1.68 -6.87 -5.41
C ALA A 174 -1.30 -7.68 -6.67
N GLN A 175 -0.36 -8.62 -6.57
CA GLN A 175 0.18 -9.42 -7.68
C GLN A 175 -0.89 -10.14 -8.52
N VAL A 176 -2.01 -10.52 -7.90
CA VAL A 176 -3.07 -11.28 -8.56
C VAL A 176 -4.11 -10.41 -9.27
N TYR A 177 -4.00 -9.07 -9.18
CA TYR A 177 -5.02 -8.12 -9.64
C TYR A 177 -4.63 -7.32 -10.89
N GLY A 178 -3.48 -7.60 -11.50
CA GLY A 178 -3.03 -6.98 -12.75
C GLY A 178 -1.61 -6.43 -12.68
N ALA A 179 -1.29 -5.47 -13.55
CA ALA A 179 0.02 -4.82 -13.57
C ALA A 179 0.25 -4.03 -12.27
N LEU A 180 1.35 -4.29 -11.58
CA LEU A 180 1.69 -3.61 -10.33
C LEU A 180 2.24 -2.22 -10.61
N VAL A 181 1.53 -1.20 -10.16
CA VAL A 181 1.86 0.19 -10.43
C VAL A 181 2.11 0.98 -9.15
N THR A 182 3.00 1.96 -9.24
CA THR A 182 3.25 2.97 -8.21
C THR A 182 3.62 4.30 -8.87
N THR A 183 3.74 5.36 -8.07
CA THR A 183 4.16 6.67 -8.58
C THR A 183 5.63 6.66 -8.98
N ASP A 184 6.01 7.56 -9.88
CA ASP A 184 7.41 7.85 -10.22
C ASP A 184 8.15 8.62 -9.09
N LYS A 185 8.04 8.16 -7.85
CA LYS A 185 8.90 8.66 -6.77
C LYS A 185 10.26 7.98 -6.86
N LYS A 186 11.31 8.79 -6.87
CA LYS A 186 12.68 8.32 -6.74
C LYS A 186 12.87 7.63 -5.38
N MET A 187 13.21 6.35 -5.41
CA MET A 187 13.59 5.60 -4.21
C MET A 187 15.02 5.89 -3.78
N SER A 188 15.28 5.71 -2.48
CA SER A 188 16.64 5.66 -1.93
C SER A 188 17.34 4.36 -2.35
N ASN A 189 18.67 4.33 -2.26
CA ASN A 189 19.46 3.12 -2.52
C ASN A 189 19.05 1.96 -1.61
N HIS A 190 18.69 2.25 -0.35
CA HIS A 190 18.15 1.24 0.56
C HIS A 190 16.84 0.66 0.05
N GLY A 191 15.92 1.53 -0.38
CA GLY A 191 14.65 1.12 -0.99
C GLY A 191 14.82 0.17 -2.17
N LEU A 192 15.70 0.54 -3.12
CA LEU A 192 16.00 -0.29 -4.28
C LEU A 192 16.61 -1.65 -3.89
N ALA A 193 17.50 -1.67 -2.90
CA ALA A 193 18.06 -2.92 -2.39
C ALA A 193 16.97 -3.83 -1.79
N TYR A 194 16.02 -3.27 -1.04
CA TYR A 194 14.89 -4.03 -0.50
C TYR A 194 13.96 -4.54 -1.59
N GLU A 195 13.63 -3.74 -2.60
CA GLU A 195 12.84 -4.21 -3.75
C GLU A 195 13.51 -5.38 -4.44
N GLN A 196 14.82 -5.28 -4.68
CA GLN A 196 15.59 -6.38 -5.24
C GLN A 196 15.49 -7.62 -4.34
N CYS A 197 15.64 -7.48 -3.03
CA CYS A 197 15.53 -8.59 -2.08
C CYS A 197 14.16 -9.27 -2.15
N PHE A 198 13.09 -8.48 -2.14
CA PHE A 198 11.70 -8.95 -2.19
C PHE A 198 11.24 -9.44 -3.57
N GLY A 199 12.02 -9.18 -4.62
CA GLY A 199 11.63 -9.47 -6.00
C GLY A 199 10.50 -8.57 -6.47
N MET A 200 10.51 -7.30 -6.04
CA MET A 200 9.54 -6.29 -6.44
C MET A 200 9.98 -5.59 -7.73
N HIS A 201 9.10 -5.59 -8.72
CA HIS A 201 9.31 -4.95 -10.02
C HIS A 201 8.06 -4.13 -10.42
N PRO A 202 7.72 -3.06 -9.69
CA PRO A 202 6.57 -2.23 -10.01
C PRO A 202 6.84 -1.32 -11.22
N TYR A 203 5.81 -1.06 -12.03
CA TYR A 203 5.82 0.04 -12.99
C TYR A 203 5.71 1.37 -12.24
N ARG A 204 6.71 2.23 -12.42
CA ARG A 204 6.77 3.57 -11.83
C ARG A 204 6.28 4.59 -12.84
N LEU A 205 5.14 5.21 -12.56
CA LEU A 205 4.41 6.02 -13.52
C LEU A 205 4.24 7.44 -12.98
N GLU A 206 4.58 8.45 -13.79
CA GLU A 206 4.20 9.84 -13.52
C GLU A 206 2.73 10.06 -13.88
N SER A 207 2.31 9.48 -15.01
CA SER A 207 0.94 9.52 -15.50
C SER A 207 0.54 8.18 -16.14
N ALA A 208 -0.75 7.83 -16.00
CA ALA A 208 -1.36 6.70 -16.70
C ALA A 208 -2.89 6.79 -16.65
N TYR A 209 -3.53 6.27 -17.70
CA TYR A 209 -4.95 5.97 -17.74
C TYR A 209 -5.16 4.48 -17.53
N PHE A 210 -6.08 4.10 -16.64
CA PHE A 210 -6.40 2.72 -16.33
C PHE A 210 -7.82 2.40 -16.75
N LYS A 211 -8.03 1.37 -17.57
CA LYS A 211 -9.40 0.85 -17.79
C LYS A 211 -9.94 0.25 -16.51
N GLU A 212 -9.11 -0.51 -15.81
CA GLU A 212 -9.40 -1.10 -14.51
C GLU A 212 -8.20 -0.91 -13.57
N LEU A 213 -8.45 -0.28 -12.42
CA LEU A 213 -7.47 -0.08 -11.36
C LEU A 213 -8.03 -0.62 -10.05
N VAL A 214 -7.33 -1.58 -9.46
CA VAL A 214 -7.59 -2.03 -8.09
C VAL A 214 -6.75 -1.21 -7.12
N VAL A 215 -7.42 -0.65 -6.10
CA VAL A 215 -6.77 -0.03 -4.93
C VAL A 215 -7.17 -0.79 -3.67
N PHE A 216 -6.33 -0.76 -2.65
CA PHE A 216 -6.51 -1.55 -1.44
C PHE A 216 -6.63 -0.66 -0.21
N ASP A 217 -7.56 -1.01 0.67
CA ASP A 217 -7.54 -0.59 2.07
C ASP A 217 -6.98 -1.77 2.87
N ASP A 218 -5.67 -1.71 3.15
CA ASP A 218 -4.93 -2.73 3.90
C ASP A 218 -4.30 -2.14 5.17
N VAL A 219 -5.03 -1.23 5.84
CA VAL A 219 -4.53 -0.55 7.06
C VAL A 219 -4.55 -1.50 8.27
N GLY A 220 -5.53 -2.41 8.34
CA GLY A 220 -5.68 -3.34 9.46
C GLY A 220 -4.56 -4.38 9.53
N GLN A 221 -4.03 -4.65 10.74
CA GLN A 221 -3.05 -5.70 11.00
C GLN A 221 -3.73 -7.06 11.27
N ASN A 222 -4.65 -7.45 10.38
CA ASN A 222 -5.38 -8.71 10.50
C ASN A 222 -4.49 -9.93 10.19
N GLU A 223 -5.02 -11.12 10.41
CA GLU A 223 -4.27 -12.38 10.23
C GLU A 223 -3.74 -12.57 8.81
N ASN A 224 -4.47 -12.09 7.81
CA ASN A 224 -4.07 -12.18 6.42
C ASN A 224 -2.85 -11.29 6.12
N LYS A 225 -2.81 -10.07 6.66
CA LYS A 225 -1.62 -9.20 6.58
C LYS A 225 -0.44 -9.78 7.35
N ARG A 226 -0.66 -10.35 8.54
CA ARG A 226 0.38 -11.05 9.32
C ARG A 226 0.99 -12.23 8.55
N GLN A 227 0.15 -13.02 7.87
CA GLN A 227 0.65 -14.12 7.04
C GLN A 227 1.55 -13.60 5.91
N ARG A 228 1.16 -12.53 5.22
CA ARG A 228 1.99 -11.92 4.17
C ARG A 228 3.33 -11.40 4.71
N PHE A 229 3.37 -10.88 5.95
CA PHE A 229 4.63 -10.53 6.61
C PHE A 229 5.54 -11.74 6.82
N ARG A 230 4.99 -12.85 7.34
CA ARG A 230 5.72 -14.11 7.51
C ARG A 230 6.28 -14.60 6.17
N ASP A 231 5.48 -14.56 5.11
CA ASP A 231 5.91 -14.97 3.77
C ASP A 231 7.03 -14.08 3.22
N LEU A 232 6.94 -12.76 3.41
CA LEU A 232 7.96 -11.80 2.99
C LEU A 232 9.28 -12.01 3.76
N LYS A 233 9.20 -12.36 5.04
CA LYS A 233 10.37 -12.73 5.87
C LYS A 233 11.08 -13.95 5.31
N HIS A 234 10.33 -15.00 4.96
CA HIS A 234 10.90 -16.24 4.43
C HIS A 234 11.66 -16.00 3.11
N LYS A 235 11.13 -15.13 2.23
CA LYS A 235 11.81 -14.72 0.99
C LYS A 235 13.18 -14.07 1.27
N ASN A 236 13.26 -13.20 2.27
CA ASN A 236 14.52 -12.54 2.64
C ASN A 236 15.54 -13.49 3.28
N ALA A 237 15.10 -14.42 4.12
CA ALA A 237 15.98 -15.39 4.76
C ALA A 237 16.70 -16.30 3.74
N CYS A 238 16.04 -16.61 2.61
CA CYS A 238 16.61 -17.44 1.56
C CYS A 238 17.70 -16.75 0.73
N ARG A 239 17.66 -15.41 0.60
CA ARG A 239 18.54 -14.67 -0.33
C ARG A 239 19.81 -14.10 0.32
N HIS A 240 19.87 -14.02 1.64
CA HIS A 240 20.91 -13.30 2.40
C HIS A 240 21.91 -14.20 3.17
N ARG A 241 22.17 -15.43 2.71
CA ARG A 241 23.19 -16.28 3.35
C ARG A 241 24.64 -15.80 3.13
N ARG A 242 24.90 -14.68 2.41
CA ARG A 242 26.28 -14.26 2.11
C ARG A 242 26.72 -12.81 2.40
N GLU A 243 25.91 -11.75 2.38
CA GLU A 243 26.50 -10.40 2.52
C GLU A 243 25.66 -9.38 3.33
N ALA A 244 26.38 -8.63 4.17
CA ALA A 244 26.06 -7.38 4.86
C ALA A 244 25.15 -7.39 6.13
N ALA A 245 25.76 -7.02 7.26
CA ALA A 245 25.21 -7.00 8.61
C ALA A 245 24.31 -5.79 8.95
N SER A 246 24.34 -4.70 8.18
CA SER A 246 23.55 -3.49 8.48
C SER A 246 22.08 -3.58 8.08
N TRP A 247 21.75 -4.38 7.05
CA TRP A 247 20.39 -4.56 6.52
C TRP A 247 19.47 -5.33 7.46
N ARG A 248 20.05 -6.16 8.33
CA ARG A 248 19.31 -6.97 9.30
C ARG A 248 18.54 -6.13 10.32
N ILE A 249 19.01 -4.92 10.64
CA ILE A 249 18.49 -4.15 11.78
C ILE A 249 17.10 -3.59 11.48
N TYR A 250 16.89 -2.99 10.31
CA TYR A 250 15.61 -2.32 9.99
C TYR A 250 14.48 -3.29 9.68
N PHE A 251 14.75 -4.36 8.93
CA PHE A 251 13.73 -5.35 8.60
C PHE A 251 13.42 -6.27 9.78
N ALA A 252 14.42 -6.67 10.58
CA ALA A 252 14.16 -7.44 11.79
C ALA A 252 13.42 -6.61 12.84
N TRP A 253 13.58 -5.28 12.87
CA TRP A 253 12.82 -4.39 13.75
C TRP A 253 11.36 -4.25 13.28
N ALA A 254 11.12 -3.94 12.01
CA ALA A 254 9.76 -3.85 11.46
C ALA A 254 9.00 -5.19 11.59
N ILE A 255 9.66 -6.31 11.28
CA ILE A 255 9.07 -7.65 11.44
C ILE A 255 8.91 -8.04 12.91
N ARG A 256 9.86 -7.75 13.81
CA ARG A 256 9.66 -8.02 15.25
C ARG A 256 8.49 -7.21 15.79
N CYS A 257 8.28 -5.98 15.36
CA CYS A 257 7.09 -5.22 15.76
C CYS A 257 5.77 -5.88 15.32
N ILE A 258 5.79 -6.89 14.45
CA ILE A 258 4.60 -7.59 13.94
C ILE A 258 4.54 -9.07 14.37
N GLU A 259 5.68 -9.75 14.47
CA GLU A 259 5.77 -11.19 14.77
C GLU A 259 6.05 -11.52 16.24
N THR A 260 6.45 -10.56 17.09
CA THR A 260 6.69 -10.87 18.52
C THR A 260 5.39 -11.06 19.33
N PHE A 261 4.35 -11.56 18.66
CA PHE A 261 2.96 -11.77 19.04
C PHE A 261 2.59 -13.26 19.14
N GLU A 262 3.52 -14.18 18.84
CA GLU A 262 3.36 -15.62 19.03
C GLU A 262 4.60 -16.21 19.74
N LYS A 263 4.65 -16.07 21.07
CA LYS A 263 5.22 -17.06 22.01
C LYS A 263 4.62 -16.85 23.40
#